data_AF-A0A1E1MWJ7-F1
#
_entry.id   AF-A0A1E1MWJ7-F1
#
_cell.length_a   1.000
_cell.length_b   1.000
_cell.length_c   1.000
_cell.angle_alpha   90.00
_cell.angle_beta   90.00
_cell.angle_gamma   90.00
#
_symmetry.space_group_name_H-M   'P 1'
#
loop_
_entity.id
_entity.type
_entity.pdbx_description
1 polymer ?
#
loop_
_entity_poly.entity_id
_entity_poly.type
_entity_poly.pdbx_seq_one_letter_code
_entity_poly.pdbx_strand_id
1 'polypeptide(L)'
;MTPFDTYTSIKYYLSQNVSSDKLILSVPIYSRSFGATDSLGKPFNSVSKGTWEASIYDYRDLPLSGAVDIYDNTSGASYSYDTMTKELISYDTIRSGKRKAK
;
A
#
# COMPACT_ATOMS: atom_id res chain seq x y z
N MET A 1 7.34 -6.83 8.71
CA MET A 1 7.47 -7.08 7.26
C MET A 1 6.30 -7.97 6.86
N THR A 2 5.53 -7.61 5.82
CA THR A 2 4.40 -8.44 5.36
C THR A 2 4.93 -9.71 4.68
N PRO A 3 4.20 -10.84 4.71
CA PRO A 3 4.67 -12.10 4.13
C PRO A 3 4.54 -12.16 2.60
N PHE A 4 4.10 -11.08 1.94
CA PHE A 4 3.82 -11.04 0.51
C PHE A 4 4.60 -9.93 -0.18
N ASP A 5 5.15 -10.24 -1.35
CA ASP A 5 5.80 -9.31 -2.26
C ASP A 5 5.56 -9.71 -3.73
N THR A 6 5.46 -8.72 -4.62
CA THR A 6 5.18 -8.95 -6.04
C THR A 6 6.35 -9.62 -6.77
N TYR A 7 7.59 -9.38 -6.34
CA TYR A 7 8.78 -9.85 -7.03
C TYR A 7 8.92 -11.38 -6.96
N THR A 8 8.65 -11.97 -5.79
CA THR A 8 8.61 -13.42 -5.59
C THR A 8 7.55 -14.07 -6.49
N SER A 9 6.36 -13.47 -6.60
CA SER A 9 5.29 -13.97 -7.49
C SER A 9 5.68 -13.91 -8.97
N ILE A 10 6.25 -12.80 -9.44
CA ILE A 10 6.73 -12.68 -10.82
C ILE A 10 7.78 -13.75 -11.13
N LYS A 11 8.78 -13.92 -10.25
CA LYS A 11 9.82 -14.95 -10.40
C LYS A 11 9.24 -16.36 -10.50
N TYR A 12 8.23 -16.66 -9.68
CA TYR A 12 7.56 -17.95 -9.73
C TYR A 12 6.93 -18.19 -11.12
N TYR A 13 6.14 -17.25 -11.65
CA TYR A 13 5.53 -17.41 -12.98
C TYR A 13 6.55 -17.50 -14.12
N LEU A 14 7.62 -16.71 -14.07
CA LEU A 14 8.72 -16.81 -15.04
C LEU A 14 9.41 -18.19 -14.98
N SER A 15 9.59 -18.75 -13.78
CA SER A 15 10.15 -20.11 -13.62
C SER A 15 9.27 -21.21 -14.20
N GLN A 16 7.97 -20.94 -14.35
CA GLN A 16 6.99 -21.84 -14.97
C GLN A 16 6.85 -21.60 -16.49
N ASN A 17 7.81 -20.90 -17.12
CA ASN A 17 7.81 -20.56 -18.55
C ASN A 17 6.63 -19.69 -19.00
N VAL A 18 6.00 -18.94 -18.09
CA VAL A 18 5.04 -17.90 -18.48
C VAL A 18 5.83 -16.73 -19.07
N SER A 19 5.53 -16.36 -20.31
CA SER A 19 6.11 -15.18 -20.96
C SER A 19 5.79 -13.91 -20.16
N SER A 20 6.80 -13.08 -19.93
CA SER A 20 6.69 -11.79 -19.22
C SER A 20 5.58 -10.91 -19.77
N ASP A 21 5.39 -10.92 -21.09
CA ASP A 21 4.45 -10.03 -21.79
C ASP A 21 2.98 -10.42 -21.54
N LYS A 22 2.75 -11.59 -20.91
CA LYS A 22 1.43 -12.06 -20.47
C LYS A 22 1.15 -11.76 -19.00
N LEU A 23 2.10 -11.19 -18.26
CA LEU A 23 1.94 -10.83 -16.86
C LEU A 23 1.52 -9.36 -16.74
N ILE A 24 0.26 -9.13 -16.40
CA ILE A 24 -0.26 -7.78 -16.13
C ILE A 24 -0.09 -7.49 -14.64
N LEU A 25 0.78 -6.53 -14.31
CA LEU A 25 0.93 -6.03 -12.95
C LEU A 25 -0.13 -4.96 -12.67
N SER A 26 -1.16 -5.31 -11.90
CA SER A 26 -2.17 -4.34 -11.45
C SER A 26 -1.68 -3.51 -10.28
N VAL A 27 -2.12 -2.25 -10.24
CA VAL A 27 -1.86 -1.30 -9.15
C VAL A 27 -3.21 -1.01 -8.49
N PRO A 28 -3.39 -1.26 -7.18
CA PRO A 28 -4.64 -0.97 -6.50
C PRO A 28 -4.92 0.54 -6.49
N ILE A 29 -6.14 0.93 -6.89
CA ILE A 29 -6.61 2.32 -6.88
C ILE A 29 -7.44 2.60 -5.60
N TYR A 30 -7.17 1.84 -4.53
CA TYR A 30 -7.83 1.98 -3.24
C TYR A 30 -6.79 1.87 -2.13
N SER A 31 -7.12 2.43 -0.98
CA SER A 31 -6.27 2.40 0.19
C SER A 31 -6.71 1.34 1.19
N ARG A 32 -5.85 1.03 2.16
CA ARG A 32 -6.23 0.23 3.32
C ARG A 32 -5.70 0.87 4.58
N SER A 33 -6.59 1.14 5.53
CA SER A 33 -6.21 1.73 6.81
C SER A 33 -5.99 0.69 7.91
N PHE A 34 -5.16 1.06 8.86
CA PHE A 34 -4.84 0.30 10.07
C PHE A 34 -4.82 1.28 11.23
N GLY A 35 -5.81 1.16 12.13
CA GLY A 35 -5.99 2.04 13.27
C GLY A 35 -5.23 1.56 14.51
N ALA A 36 -4.81 2.53 15.33
CA ALA A 36 -4.07 2.30 16.57
C ALA A 36 -2.84 1.40 16.36
N THR A 37 -2.05 1.75 15.36
CA THR A 37 -0.78 1.10 15.05
C THR A 37 0.37 2.07 15.31
N ASP A 38 1.45 1.58 15.91
CA ASP A 38 2.61 2.42 16.24
C ASP A 38 3.52 2.68 15.02
N SER A 39 3.49 1.81 14.01
CA SER A 39 4.27 1.96 12.77
C SER A 39 3.99 0.80 11.80
N LEU A 40 4.54 0.90 10.58
CA LEU A 40 4.48 -0.14 9.57
C LEU A 40 4.93 -1.51 10.12
N GLY A 41 4.08 -2.52 9.98
CA GLY A 41 4.36 -3.89 10.40
C GLY A 41 4.22 -4.17 11.91
N LYS A 42 3.62 -3.24 12.66
CA LYS A 42 3.23 -3.45 14.06
C LYS A 42 1.78 -3.96 14.18
N PRO A 43 1.38 -4.50 15.34
CA PRO A 43 -0.02 -4.79 15.61
C PRO A 43 -0.89 -3.54 15.42
N PHE A 44 -2.15 -3.78 15.06
CA PHE A 44 -3.20 -2.77 14.96
C PHE A 44 -4.44 -3.36 15.64
N ASN A 45 -5.25 -2.54 16.30
CA ASN A 45 -6.38 -3.04 17.10
C ASN A 45 -7.73 -2.41 16.73
N SER A 46 -7.73 -1.51 15.73
CA SER A 46 -8.96 -0.88 15.25
C SER A 46 -8.98 -0.79 13.73
N VAL A 47 -10.17 -1.03 13.18
CA VAL A 47 -10.53 -0.68 11.81
C VAL A 47 -10.86 0.80 11.86
N SER A 48 -10.14 1.63 11.10
CA SER A 48 -10.46 3.05 11.06
C SER A 48 -11.78 3.28 10.32
N LYS A 49 -12.26 4.53 10.33
CA LYS A 49 -13.33 4.95 9.41
C LYS A 49 -12.90 4.72 7.94
N GLY A 50 -13.81 4.96 7.02
CA GLY A 50 -13.48 4.98 5.59
C GLY A 50 -14.50 5.79 4.81
N THR A 51 -14.16 6.11 3.57
CA THR A 51 -15.00 6.96 2.69
C THR A 51 -16.25 6.21 2.24
N TRP A 52 -16.14 4.90 1.98
CA TRP A 52 -17.23 4.07 1.46
C TRP A 52 -17.42 2.76 2.23
N GLU A 53 -16.33 2.12 2.66
CA GLU A 53 -16.33 1.00 3.60
C GLU A 53 -15.32 1.26 4.70
N ALA A 54 -15.55 0.69 5.88
CA ALA A 54 -14.60 0.79 6.98
C ALA A 54 -13.20 0.33 6.53
N SER A 55 -12.19 1.11 6.91
CA SER A 55 -10.79 0.91 6.49
C SER A 55 -10.44 1.13 5.02
N ILE A 56 -11.34 1.68 4.20
CA ILE A 56 -11.02 2.04 2.82
C ILE A 56 -11.34 3.51 2.55
N TYR A 57 -10.31 4.26 2.15
CA TYR A 57 -10.42 5.64 1.68
C TYR A 57 -10.17 5.74 0.19
N ASP A 58 -10.88 6.66 -0.47
CA ASP A 58 -10.63 7.01 -1.85
C ASP A 58 -9.27 7.70 -2.00
N TYR A 59 -8.55 7.36 -3.07
CA TYR A 59 -7.22 7.93 -3.34
C TYR A 59 -7.23 9.47 -3.39
N ARG A 60 -8.35 10.07 -3.82
CA ARG A 60 -8.50 11.53 -3.95
C ARG A 60 -8.51 12.26 -2.62
N ASP A 61 -8.87 11.57 -1.54
CA ASP A 61 -8.96 12.14 -0.20
C ASP A 61 -7.65 11.96 0.59
N LEU A 62 -6.64 11.34 -0.01
CA LEU A 62 -5.37 11.02 0.63
C LEU A 62 -4.23 11.97 0.19
N PRO A 63 -3.32 12.33 1.09
CA PRO A 63 -3.30 11.96 2.52
C PRO A 63 -4.36 12.73 3.34
N LEU A 64 -4.87 12.08 4.39
CA LEU A 64 -5.76 12.74 5.34
C LEU A 64 -5.06 13.90 6.06
N SER A 65 -5.82 14.93 6.43
CA SER A 65 -5.29 16.06 7.19
C SER A 65 -4.62 15.59 8.49
N GLY A 66 -3.36 15.96 8.69
CA GLY A 66 -2.55 15.57 9.86
C GLY A 66 -1.69 14.32 9.63
N ALA A 67 -1.94 13.55 8.57
CA ALA A 67 -1.10 12.43 8.19
C ALA A 67 0.11 12.89 7.37
N VAL A 68 1.26 12.26 7.60
CA VAL A 68 2.49 12.47 6.83
C VAL A 68 2.60 11.38 5.78
N ASP A 69 2.84 11.78 4.55
CA ASP A 69 3.05 10.88 3.41
C ASP A 69 4.48 10.34 3.36
N ILE A 70 4.61 9.03 3.26
CA ILE A 70 5.88 8.32 3.33
C ILE A 70 6.01 7.38 2.13
N TYR A 71 7.16 7.47 1.44
CA TYR A 71 7.52 6.58 0.35
C TYR A 71 8.74 5.75 0.73
N ASP A 72 8.61 4.43 0.69
CA ASP A 72 9.71 3.51 0.91
C ASP A 72 10.42 3.19 -0.41
N ASN A 73 11.62 3.73 -0.57
CA ASN A 73 12.46 3.51 -1.75
C ASN A 73 12.86 2.03 -1.95
N THR A 74 12.91 1.24 -0.89
CA THR A 74 13.38 -0.15 -0.92
C THR A 74 12.31 -1.07 -1.48
N SER A 75 11.09 -0.98 -0.94
CA SER A 75 9.95 -1.78 -1.40
C SER A 75 9.21 -1.18 -2.60
N GLY A 76 9.39 0.11 -2.86
CA GLY A 76 8.61 0.84 -3.87
C GLY A 76 7.16 1.08 -3.45
N ALA A 77 6.84 0.92 -2.16
CA ALA A 77 5.51 1.16 -1.60
C ALA A 77 5.39 2.57 -0.99
N SER A 78 4.14 3.03 -0.82
CA SER A 78 3.82 4.25 -0.08
C SER A 78 2.73 4.02 0.96
N TYR A 79 2.75 4.85 1.99
CA TYR A 79 1.73 4.90 3.03
C TYR A 79 1.72 6.29 3.68
N SER A 80 0.60 6.68 4.28
CA SER A 80 0.54 7.84 5.18
C SER A 80 0.45 7.39 6.63
N TYR A 81 0.98 8.19 7.55
CA TYR A 81 0.86 7.94 8.98
C TYR A 81 0.53 9.22 9.74
N ASP A 82 -0.49 9.17 10.60
CA ASP A 82 -0.83 10.22 11.55
C ASP A 82 -0.44 9.76 12.96
N THR A 83 0.47 10.51 13.59
CA THR A 83 0.98 10.21 14.94
C THR A 83 -0.04 10.48 16.04
N MET A 84 -1.01 11.37 15.82
CA MET A 84 -2.03 11.75 16.79
C MET A 84 -3.12 10.70 16.87
N THR A 85 -3.64 10.27 15.71
CA THR A 85 -4.67 9.24 15.62
C THR A 85 -4.10 7.82 15.61
N LYS A 86 -2.77 7.69 15.43
CA LYS A 86 -2.06 6.42 15.23
C LYS A 86 -2.65 5.61 14.06
N GLU A 87 -3.06 6.31 13.01
CA GLU A 87 -3.64 5.72 11.82
C GLU A 87 -2.58 5.61 10.72
N LEU A 88 -2.40 4.40 10.18
CA LEU A 88 -1.58 4.13 9.01
C LEU A 88 -2.49 3.80 7.83
N ILE A 89 -2.28 4.43 6.69
CA ILE A 89 -3.04 4.16 5.47
C ILE A 89 -2.07 3.75 4.37
N SER A 90 -2.16 2.51 3.90
CA SER A 90 -1.35 1.98 2.80
C SER A 90 -2.05 2.26 1.47
N TYR A 91 -1.36 2.92 0.53
CA TYR A 91 -1.90 3.23 -0.79
C TYR A 91 -0.79 3.60 -1.78
N ASP A 92 -1.09 3.54 -3.09
CA ASP A 92 -0.13 3.88 -4.12
C ASP A 92 -0.20 5.36 -4.52
N THR A 93 0.90 6.09 -4.30
CA THR A 93 1.09 7.44 -4.83
C THR A 93 1.49 7.41 -6.32
N ILE A 94 1.40 8.55 -7.01
CA ILE A 94 1.92 8.70 -8.39
C ILE A 94 3.38 8.21 -8.49
N ARG A 95 4.18 8.43 -7.44
CA ARG A 95 5.57 7.98 -7.37
C ARG A 95 5.68 6.45 -7.34
N SER A 96 4.87 5.79 -6.50
CA SER A 96 4.78 4.31 -6.45
C SER A 96 4.30 3.74 -7.78
N GLY A 97 3.23 4.31 -8.36
CA GLY A 97 2.71 3.89 -9.67
C GLY A 97 3.77 3.98 -10.77
N LYS A 98 4.52 5.09 -10.85
CA LYS A 98 5.62 5.25 -11.80
C LYS A 98 6.77 4.27 -11.56
N ARG A 99 7.02 3.84 -10.31
CA ARG A 99 8.04 2.85 -9.99
C ARG A 99 7.61 1.44 -10.44
N LYS A 100 6.32 1.11 -10.31
CA LYS A 100 5.75 -0.19 -10.71
C LYS A 100 5.57 -0.34 -12.22
N ALA A 101 5.47 0.76 -12.95
CA ALA A 101 5.36 0.78 -14.41
C ALA A 101 6.71 0.68 -15.16
N LYS A 102 7.83 0.65 -14.43
CA LYS A 102 9.19 0.49 -14.98
C LYS A 102 9.67 -0.93 -14.77
#